data_AF-A0A965PMZ6-F1
#
_entry.id   AF-A0A965PMZ6-F1
#
_cell.length_a   1.000
_cell.length_b   1.000
_cell.length_c   1.000
_cell.angle_alpha   90.00
_cell.angle_beta   90.00
_cell.angle_gamma   90.00
#
_symmetry.space_group_name_H-M   'P 1'
#
loop_
_entity.id
_entity.type
_entity.pdbx_description
1 polymer ?
#
loop_
_entity_poly.entity_id
_entity_poly.type
_entity_poly.pdbx_seq_one_letter_code
_entity_poly.pdbx_strand_id
1 'polypeptide(L)'
;MLTKDVLIDKIEVVENGAVQVRQTTRVMENGVELSKSYHRWVLTPGMNTDNQELRVQAICHAVWTPEIVAAFEANRQQHLNPIHQQV
;
A
#
# COMPACT_ATOMS: atom_id res chain seq x y z
N MET A 1 22.12 24.09 7.45
CA MET A 1 22.03 23.05 6.41
C MET A 1 20.57 22.62 6.30
N LEU A 2 20.00 22.75 5.10
CA LEU A 2 18.64 22.29 4.81
C LEU A 2 18.72 20.90 4.16
N THR A 3 18.02 19.90 4.70
CA THR A 3 17.97 18.55 4.13
C THR A 3 16.53 18.11 3.87
N LYS A 4 16.37 17.13 2.98
CA LYS A 4 15.10 16.52 2.65
C LYS A 4 15.20 15.00 2.82
N ASP A 5 14.40 14.46 3.72
CA ASP A 5 14.34 13.02 3.97
C ASP A 5 13.04 12.46 3.37
N VAL A 6 13.17 11.46 2.50
CA VAL A 6 12.03 10.75 1.90
C VAL A 6 12.13 9.29 2.29
N LEU A 7 11.13 8.80 3.03
CA LEU A 7 11.10 7.41 3.48
C LEU A 7 9.68 6.85 3.54
N ILE A 8 9.56 5.53 3.42
CA ILE A 8 8.34 4.82 3.80
C ILE A 8 8.31 4.71 5.33
N ASP A 9 7.41 5.45 5.98
CA ASP A 9 7.35 5.49 7.44
C ASP A 9 6.30 4.54 8.03
N LYS A 10 5.30 4.13 7.23
CA LYS A 10 4.27 3.16 7.63
C LYS A 10 3.95 2.20 6.48
N ILE A 11 3.86 0.92 6.82
CA ILE A 11 3.31 -0.15 5.98
C ILE A 11 2.32 -0.91 6.86
N GLU A 12 1.07 -1.05 6.41
CA GLU A 12 -0.02 -1.67 7.17
C GLU A 12 -0.75 -2.67 6.31
N VAL A 13 -0.91 -3.88 6.85
CA VAL A 13 -1.66 -4.96 6.22
C VAL A 13 -3.05 -4.98 6.83
N VAL A 14 -4.08 -4.93 5.99
CA VAL A 14 -5.48 -5.04 6.45
C VAL A 14 -6.06 -6.42 6.17
N GLU A 15 -7.22 -6.73 6.75
CA GLU A 15 -7.83 -8.07 6.80
C GLU A 15 -7.92 -8.77 5.44
N ASN A 16 -8.27 -8.03 4.38
CA ASN A 16 -8.41 -8.58 3.02
C ASN A 16 -7.07 -8.77 2.27
N GLY A 17 -5.94 -8.63 2.97
CA GLY A 17 -4.60 -8.73 2.39
C GLY A 17 -4.12 -7.48 1.64
N ALA A 18 -4.92 -6.40 1.59
CA ALA A 18 -4.43 -5.14 1.01
C ALA A 18 -3.35 -4.52 1.90
N VAL A 19 -2.35 -3.91 1.26
CA VAL A 19 -1.21 -3.27 1.90
C VAL A 19 -1.32 -1.76 1.69
N GLN A 20 -1.44 -1.02 2.79
CA GLN A 20 -1.47 0.44 2.80
C GLN A 20 -0.06 0.97 3.08
N VAL A 21 0.45 1.78 2.17
CA VAL A 21 1.81 2.33 2.24
C VAL A 21 1.73 3.83 2.44
N ARG A 22 2.56 4.36 3.34
CA ARG A 22 2.76 5.80 3.53
C ARG A 22 4.22 6.17 3.35
N GLN A 23 4.46 7.09 2.43
CA GLN A 23 5.71 7.82 2.31
C GLN A 23 5.61 9.14 3.08
N THR A 24 6.61 9.43 3.89
CA THR A 24 6.80 10.73 4.51
C THR A 24 7.93 11.46 3.82
N THR A 25 7.71 12.73 3.50
CA THR A 25 8.76 13.68 3.09
C THR A 25 8.94 14.69 4.21
N ARG A 26 10.15 14.78 4.79
CA ARG A 26 10.51 15.73 5.85
C ARG A 26 11.47 16.76 5.30
N VAL A 27 11.27 18.03 5.66
CA VAL A 27 12.23 19.11 5.41
C VAL A 27 12.85 19.48 6.75
N MET A 28 14.17 19.38 6.85
CA MET A 28 14.92 19.59 8.09
C MET A 28 15.85 20.79 7.95
N GLU A 29 15.99 21.61 8.99
CA GLU A 29 17.01 22.66 9.09
C GLU A 29 17.85 22.42 10.35
N ASN A 30 19.16 22.23 10.16
CA ASN A 30 20.11 21.98 11.26
C ASN A 30 19.67 20.84 12.20
N GLY A 31 19.05 19.79 11.64
CA GLY A 31 18.54 18.64 12.40
C GLY A 31 17.14 18.81 12.98
N VAL A 32 16.50 19.97 12.83
CA VAL A 32 15.13 20.24 13.29
C VAL A 32 14.14 20.05 12.15
N GLU A 33 13.08 19.27 12.35
CA GLU A 33 11.98 19.12 11.38
C GLU A 33 11.21 20.44 11.27
N LEU A 34 11.23 21.07 10.09
CA LEU A 34 10.45 22.28 9.81
C LEU A 34 9.06 21.94 9.32
N SER A 35 8.95 20.94 8.44
CA SER A 35 7.69 20.50 7.88
C SER A 35 7.76 19.04 7.44
N LYS A 36 6.58 18.43 7.31
CA LYS A 36 6.43 17.11 6.71
C LYS A 36 5.16 17.02 5.87
N SER A 37 5.21 16.20 4.83
CA SER A 37 4.06 15.83 4.01
C SER A 37 3.97 14.31 3.86
N TYR A 38 2.77 13.83 3.52
CA TYR A 38 2.47 12.42 3.39
C TYR A 38 1.91 12.11 2.01
N HIS A 39 2.43 11.04 1.39
CA HIS A 39 1.84 10.41 0.21
C HIS A 39 1.41 8.98 0.58
N ARG A 40 0.19 8.60 0.23
CA ARG A 40 -0.39 7.29 0.58
C ARG A 40 -0.92 6.59 -0.66
N TRP A 41 -0.73 5.29 -0.72
CA TRP A 41 -1.29 4.43 -1.75
C TRP A 41 -1.59 3.05 -1.17
N VAL A 42 -2.38 2.28 -1.92
CA VAL A 42 -2.79 0.93 -1.53
C VAL A 42 -2.38 -0.03 -2.64
N LEU A 43 -1.84 -1.18 -2.23
CA LEU A 43 -1.54 -2.32 -3.10
C LEU A 43 -2.52 -3.43 -2.72
N THR A 44 -3.27 -3.93 -3.69
CA THR A 44 -4.21 -5.04 -3.47
C THR A 44 -3.56 -6.38 -3.83
N PRO A 45 -3.99 -7.51 -3.21
CA PRO A 45 -3.50 -8.83 -3.55
C PRO A 45 -3.44 -9.08 -5.07
N GLY A 46 -2.29 -9.59 -5.53
CA GLY A 46 -2.05 -9.93 -6.94
C GLY A 46 -1.58 -8.76 -7.83
N MET A 47 -1.42 -7.54 -7.30
CA MET A 47 -0.83 -6.43 -8.07
C MET A 47 0.68 -6.64 -8.34
N ASN A 48 1.20 -6.05 -9.42
CA ASN A 48 2.65 -5.97 -9.62
C ASN A 48 3.27 -4.97 -8.62
N THR A 49 4.31 -5.40 -7.89
CA THR A 49 5.05 -4.60 -6.89
C THR A 49 6.46 -4.18 -7.32
N ASP A 50 6.89 -4.43 -8.56
CA ASP A 50 8.26 -4.15 -9.03
C ASP A 50 8.70 -2.68 -8.83
N ASN A 51 7.73 -1.75 -8.91
CA ASN A 51 7.96 -0.31 -8.71
C ASN A 51 7.93 0.13 -7.24
N GLN A 52 7.86 -0.80 -6.29
CA GLN A 52 7.80 -0.51 -4.86
C GLN A 52 9.17 -0.62 -4.20
N GLU A 53 9.32 -0.03 -3.02
CA GLU A 53 10.51 -0.19 -2.18
C GLU A 53 10.64 -1.66 -1.68
N LEU A 54 11.86 -2.17 -1.53
CA LEU A 54 12.13 -3.59 -1.25
C LEU A 54 11.38 -4.13 -0.02
N ARG A 55 11.29 -3.34 1.06
CA ARG A 55 10.53 -3.74 2.26
C ARG A 55 9.03 -3.81 2.00
N VAL A 56 8.47 -2.94 1.16
CA VAL A 56 7.07 -3.02 0.73
C VAL A 56 6.86 -4.29 -0.09
N GLN A 57 7.73 -4.58 -1.06
CA GLN A 57 7.67 -5.81 -1.86
C GLN A 57 7.70 -7.07 -0.99
N ALA A 58 8.63 -7.13 -0.02
CA ALA A 58 8.77 -8.25 0.90
C ALA A 58 7.50 -8.50 1.72
N ILE A 59 6.85 -7.44 2.20
CA ILE A 59 5.59 -7.54 2.95
C ILE A 59 4.46 -8.02 2.03
N CYS A 60 4.34 -7.47 0.82
CA CYS A 60 3.37 -7.93 -0.16
C CYS A 60 3.54 -9.43 -0.46
N HIS A 61 4.75 -9.90 -0.75
CA HIS A 61 5.00 -11.32 -1.02
C HIS A 61 4.75 -12.24 0.17
N ALA A 62 5.00 -11.77 1.40
CA ALA A 62 4.73 -12.55 2.61
C ALA A 62 3.23 -12.69 2.90
N VAL A 63 2.44 -11.66 2.57
CA VAL A 63 1.00 -11.61 2.85
C VAL A 63 0.17 -12.21 1.73
N TRP A 64 0.57 -12.04 0.47
CA TRP A 64 -0.20 -12.48 -0.70
C TRP A 64 0.05 -13.94 -1.02
N THR A 65 -0.43 -14.81 -0.14
CA THR A 65 -0.53 -16.24 -0.45
C THR A 65 -1.54 -16.48 -1.58
N PRO A 66 -1.45 -17.62 -2.30
CA PRO A 66 -2.42 -17.95 -3.36
C PRO A 66 -3.88 -17.88 -2.89
N GLU A 67 -4.16 -18.28 -1.65
CA GLU A 67 -5.49 -18.27 -1.06
C GLU A 67 -6.02 -16.84 -0.85
N ILE A 68 -5.18 -15.93 -0.37
CA ILE A 68 -5.54 -14.52 -0.15
C ILE A 68 -5.79 -13.82 -1.49
N VAL A 69 -4.94 -14.06 -2.49
CA VAL A 69 -5.13 -13.51 -3.83
C VAL A 69 -6.45 -14.00 -4.44
N ALA A 70 -6.72 -15.31 -4.37
CA ALA A 70 -7.97 -15.88 -4.87
C ALA A 70 -9.21 -15.33 -4.14
N ALA A 71 -9.15 -15.22 -2.80
CA ALA A 71 -10.24 -14.67 -2.01
C ALA A 71 -10.53 -13.20 -2.36
N PHE A 72 -9.48 -12.39 -2.55
CA PHE A 72 -9.62 -10.99 -2.94
C PHE A 72 -10.25 -10.84 -4.32
N GLU A 73 -9.79 -11.62 -5.31
CA GLU A 73 -10.35 -11.60 -6.66
C GLU A 73 -11.83 -11.99 -6.69
N ALA A 74 -12.21 -13.05 -5.96
CA ALA A 74 -13.59 -13.48 -5.84
C ALA A 74 -14.49 -12.38 -5.23
N ASN A 75 -14.03 -11.73 -4.16
CA ASN A 75 -14.76 -10.63 -3.53
C ASN A 75 -14.92 -9.42 -4.46
N ARG A 76 -13.86 -9.06 -5.20
CA ARG A 76 -13.88 -7.99 -6.19
C ARG A 76 -14.90 -8.28 -7.30
N GLN A 77 -14.94 -9.52 -7.80
CA GLN A 77 -15.84 -9.92 -8.88
C GLN A 77 -17.32 -9.90 -8.45
N GLN A 78 -17.62 -10.32 -7.21
CA GLN A 78 -18.95 -10.21 -6.62
C GLN A 78 -19.43 -8.75 -6.55
N HIS A 79 -18.55 -7.83 -6.12
CA HIS A 79 -18.88 -6.41 -6.03
C HIS A 79 -19.02 -5.71 -7.40
N LEU A 80 -18.45 -6.27 -8.46
CA LEU A 80 -18.59 -5.76 -9.84
C LEU A 80 -19.88 -6.25 -10.54
N ASN A 81 -20.56 -7.27 -9.99
CA ASN A 81 -21.76 -7.86 -10.57
C ASN A 81 -23.15 -7.34 -10.10
N PRO A 82 -23.34 -6.22 -9.37
CA PRO A 82 -24.64 -5.93 -8.75
C PRO A 82 -25.73 -5.33 -9.68
N ILE A 83 -25.63 -5.40 -11.02
CA ILE A 83 -26.65 -4.80 -11.93
C ILE A 83 -27.47 -5.84 -12.73
N HIS A 84 -27.07 -7.11 -12.85
CA HIS A 84 -27.70 -8.02 -13.84
C HIS A 84 -28.47 -9.24 -13.29
N GLN A 85 -28.78 -9.32 -11.99
CA GLN A 85 -29.47 -10.50 -11.44
C GLN A 85 -30.78 -10.23 -10.70
N GLN A 86 -31.39 -9.06 -10.88
CA GLN A 86 -32.76 -8.81 -10.41
C GLN A 86 -33.57 -8.01 -11.44
N VAL A 87 -33.86 -8.62 -12.60
CA VAL A 87 -35.11 -8.45 -13.38
C VAL A 87 -35.40 -9.76 -14.10
#